data_AF-A0A973ZEL7-F1
#
_entry.id   AF-A0A973ZEL7-F1
#
_cell.length_a   1.000
_cell.length_b   1.000
_cell.length_c   1.000
_cell.angle_alpha   90.00
_cell.angle_beta   90.00
_cell.angle_gamma   90.00
#
_symmetry.space_group_name_H-M   'P 1'
#
loop_
_entity.id
_entity.type
_entity.pdbx_description
1 polymer ?
#
loop_
_entity_poly.entity_id
_entity_poly.type
_entity_poly.pdbx_seq_one_letter_code
_entity_poly.pdbx_strand_id
1 'polypeptide(L)'
;MTYTSAPLRPRATAALHRAVEEILQLPPPDYTLDRTLTELGADSVDQVEILTQVLDALELDRALPSHAHGRTLNELLDEICPPTRPEYPTRPEYPTRADHPGRADHPGRPEHPGRPEHPAR
;
A
#
# COMPACT_ATOMS: atom_id res chain seq x y z
N MET A 1 -15.55 -23.05 -22.93
CA MET A 1 -15.10 -23.46 -21.58
C MET A 1 -14.77 -22.18 -20.84
N THR A 2 -15.70 -21.65 -20.05
CA THR A 2 -15.44 -20.46 -19.24
C THR A 2 -14.53 -20.86 -18.09
N TYR A 3 -13.26 -20.49 -18.18
CA TYR A 3 -12.38 -20.42 -17.01
C TYR A 3 -12.99 -19.35 -16.10
N THR A 4 -13.89 -19.77 -15.21
CA THR A 4 -14.19 -18.97 -14.01
C THR A 4 -12.89 -18.99 -13.23
N SER A 5 -12.07 -17.97 -13.43
CA SER A 5 -10.99 -17.64 -12.51
C SER A 5 -11.65 -17.55 -11.13
N ALA A 6 -11.38 -18.51 -10.26
CA ALA A 6 -11.91 -18.49 -8.91
C ALA A 6 -11.58 -17.12 -8.28
N PRO A 7 -12.53 -16.52 -7.54
CA PRO A 7 -12.27 -15.21 -6.95
C PRO A 7 -11.01 -15.27 -6.08
N LEU A 8 -10.22 -14.20 -6.10
CA LEU A 8 -8.94 -14.14 -5.40
C LEU A 8 -9.13 -14.31 -3.88
N ARG A 9 -10.28 -13.90 -3.34
CA ARG A 9 -10.58 -13.93 -1.89
C ARG A 9 -10.57 -15.34 -1.30
N PRO A 10 -11.34 -16.33 -1.78
CA PRO A 10 -11.28 -17.68 -1.23
C PRO A 10 -9.89 -18.33 -1.34
N ARG A 11 -9.11 -18.01 -2.39
CA ARG A 11 -7.72 -18.46 -2.48
C ARG A 11 -6.87 -17.84 -1.37
N ALA A 12 -7.01 -16.54 -1.14
CA ALA A 12 -6.30 -15.82 -0.08
C ALA A 12 -6.71 -16.32 1.32
N THR A 13 -8.00 -16.57 1.54
CA THR A 13 -8.52 -17.12 2.79
C THR A 13 -7.97 -18.53 3.05
N ALA A 14 -7.96 -19.40 2.04
CA ALA A 14 -7.37 -20.74 2.17
C ALA A 14 -5.86 -20.69 2.46
N ALA A 15 -5.12 -19.81 1.77
CA ALA A 15 -3.69 -19.62 2.02
C ALA A 15 -3.42 -19.11 3.44
N LEU A 16 -4.25 -18.17 3.93
CA LEU A 16 -4.15 -17.66 5.29
C LEU A 16 -4.43 -18.74 6.33
N HIS A 17 -5.47 -19.55 6.12
CA HIS A 17 -5.78 -20.67 7.01
C HIS A 17 -4.62 -21.64 7.11
N ARG A 18 -4.04 -22.01 5.97
CA ARG A 18 -2.88 -22.88 5.91
C ARG A 18 -1.68 -22.29 6.65
N ALA A 19 -1.35 -21.02 6.41
CA ALA A 19 -0.20 -20.39 7.04
C ALA A 19 -0.36 -20.28 8.57
N VAL A 20 -1.56 -19.94 9.05
CA VAL A 20 -1.86 -19.90 10.49
C VAL A 20 -1.79 -21.31 11.11
N GLU A 21 -2.29 -22.33 10.42
CA GLU A 21 -2.19 -23.71 10.86
C GLU A 21 -0.74 -24.19 10.92
N GLU A 22 0.08 -23.92 9.91
CA GLU A 22 1.49 -24.33 9.89
C GLU A 22 2.31 -23.60 10.97
N ILE A 23 2.13 -22.29 11.14
CA ILE A 23 2.99 -21.46 11.99
C ILE A 23 2.51 -21.46 13.45
N LEU A 24 1.22 -21.24 13.68
CA LEU A 24 0.65 -21.17 15.03
C LEU A 24 0.09 -22.52 15.51
N GLN A 25 0.17 -23.57 14.68
CA GLN A 25 -0.39 -24.90 14.99
C GLN A 25 -1.88 -24.82 15.34
N LEU A 26 -2.58 -23.85 14.74
CA LEU A 26 -3.96 -23.51 15.05
C LEU A 26 -4.85 -23.73 13.80
N PRO A 27 -5.49 -24.89 13.66
CA PRO A 27 -6.35 -25.16 12.51
C PRO A 27 -7.72 -24.44 12.64
N PRO A 28 -8.37 -24.05 11.53
CA PRO A 28 -9.77 -23.65 11.60
C PRO A 28 -10.64 -24.84 12.06
N PRO A 29 -11.68 -24.64 12.92
CA PRO A 29 -12.30 -23.38 13.31
C PRO A 29 -11.86 -22.82 14.68
N ASP A 30 -10.69 -23.17 15.22
CA ASP A 30 -10.24 -22.70 16.55
C ASP A 30 -10.05 -21.18 16.65
N TYR A 31 -10.17 -20.44 15.54
CA TYR A 31 -10.14 -19.00 15.49
C TYR A 31 -11.10 -18.43 14.44
N THR A 32 -11.37 -17.13 14.56
CA THR A 32 -12.22 -16.37 13.63
C THR A 32 -11.41 -15.33 12.86
N LEU A 33 -11.90 -14.95 11.67
CA LEU A 33 -11.24 -13.93 10.85
C LEU A 33 -11.34 -12.50 11.42
N ASP A 34 -12.16 -12.30 12.46
CA ASP A 34 -12.30 -11.03 13.16
C ASP A 34 -11.20 -10.81 14.21
N ARG A 35 -10.39 -11.83 14.49
CA ARG A 35 -9.22 -11.71 15.38
C ARG A 35 -8.02 -11.15 14.65
N THR A 36 -7.13 -10.53 15.40
CA THR A 36 -5.79 -10.14 14.94
C THR A 36 -4.80 -11.29 15.09
N LEU A 37 -3.71 -11.29 14.31
CA LEU A 37 -2.64 -12.28 14.45
C LEU A 37 -2.03 -12.29 15.86
N THR A 38 -1.84 -11.12 16.47
CA THR A 38 -1.36 -10.99 17.85
C THR A 38 -2.31 -11.66 18.85
N GLU A 39 -3.63 -11.57 18.67
CA GLU A 39 -4.61 -12.26 19.53
C GLU A 39 -4.56 -13.78 19.40
N LEU A 40 -4.09 -14.29 18.26
CA LEU A 40 -3.86 -15.73 18.05
C LEU A 40 -2.52 -16.21 18.62
N GLY A 41 -1.74 -15.30 19.21
CA GLY A 41 -0.42 -15.60 19.74
C GLY A 41 0.71 -15.49 18.72
N ALA A 42 0.47 -14.89 17.54
CA ALA A 42 1.52 -14.66 16.56
C ALA A 42 2.44 -13.52 16.99
N ASP A 43 3.73 -13.83 17.15
CA ASP A 43 4.78 -12.85 17.37
C ASP A 43 5.10 -12.06 16.09
N SER A 44 5.96 -11.04 16.18
CA SER A 44 6.38 -10.25 15.00
C SER A 44 7.00 -11.11 13.89
N VAL A 45 7.68 -12.20 14.24
CA VAL A 45 8.28 -13.14 13.28
C VAL A 45 7.17 -13.96 12.61
N ASP A 46 6.27 -14.56 13.40
CA ASP A 46 5.14 -15.34 12.89
C ASP A 46 4.27 -14.50 11.97
N GLN A 47 3.99 -13.25 12.34
CA GLN A 47 3.22 -12.32 11.51
C GLN A 47 3.84 -12.13 10.12
N VAL A 48 5.14 -11.92 10.06
CA VAL A 48 5.86 -11.75 8.78
C VAL A 48 5.86 -13.05 7.99
N GLU A 49 6.06 -14.19 8.64
CA GLU A 49 6.11 -15.49 7.97
C GLU A 49 4.73 -15.90 7.42
N ILE A 50 3.65 -15.69 8.19
CA ILE A 50 2.26 -15.92 7.77
C ILE A 50 1.96 -15.11 6.52
N LEU A 51 2.26 -13.80 6.53
CA LEU A 51 1.99 -12.92 5.39
C LEU A 51 2.81 -13.32 4.16
N THR A 52 4.07 -13.69 4.36
CA THR A 52 4.96 -14.12 3.28
C THR A 52 4.43 -15.40 2.62
N GLN A 53 4.02 -16.40 3.40
CA GLN A 53 3.41 -17.62 2.87
C GLN A 53 2.10 -17.35 2.12
N VAL A 54 1.27 -16.43 2.61
CA VAL A 54 0.03 -16.05 1.92
C VAL A 54 0.31 -15.39 0.58
N LEU A 55 1.26 -14.46 0.51
CA LEU A 55 1.62 -13.79 -0.74
C LEU A 55 2.26 -14.76 -1.74
N ASP A 56 3.13 -15.65 -1.28
CA ASP A 56 3.76 -16.71 -2.07
C ASP A 56 2.71 -17.67 -2.66
N ALA A 57 1.77 -18.14 -1.84
CA ALA A 57 0.68 -19.02 -2.29
C ALA A 57 -0.27 -18.36 -3.31
N LEU A 58 -0.31 -17.04 -3.32
CA LEU A 58 -1.08 -16.24 -4.30
C LEU A 58 -0.24 -15.78 -5.49
N GLU A 59 1.06 -16.08 -5.52
CA GLU A 59 2.00 -15.66 -6.54
C GLU A 59 1.99 -14.13 -6.74
N LEU A 60 1.84 -13.37 -5.64
CA LEU A 60 1.75 -11.91 -5.67
C LEU A 60 3.11 -11.25 -5.40
N ASP A 61 3.67 -10.59 -6.41
CA ASP A 61 4.88 -9.77 -6.30
C ASP A 61 4.56 -8.37 -5.74
N ARG A 62 4.12 -8.32 -4.47
CA ARG A 62 3.84 -7.06 -3.76
C ARG A 62 4.55 -7.01 -2.42
N ALA A 63 4.77 -5.79 -1.94
CA ALA A 63 5.33 -5.58 -0.61
C ALA A 63 4.43 -6.16 0.48
N LEU A 64 5.05 -6.82 1.46
CA LEU A 64 4.39 -7.24 2.70
C LEU A 64 3.69 -6.03 3.34
N PRO A 65 2.46 -6.19 3.86
CA PRO A 65 1.85 -5.14 4.66
C PRO A 65 2.78 -4.82 5.83
N SER A 66 3.39 -3.65 5.83
CA SER A 66 4.31 -3.25 6.89
C SER A 66 3.62 -3.12 8.27
N HIS A 67 2.29 -3.19 8.31
CA HIS A 67 1.45 -2.95 9.48
C HIS A 67 0.35 -3.99 9.69
N ALA A 68 0.65 -5.29 9.62
CA ALA A 68 -0.32 -6.30 10.06
C ALA A 68 -0.68 -6.21 11.56
N HIS A 69 0.15 -5.48 12.31
CA HIS A 69 -0.08 -5.21 13.72
C HIS A 69 -1.42 -4.51 13.95
N GLY A 70 -2.27 -5.11 14.80
CA GLY A 70 -3.59 -4.58 15.13
C GLY A 70 -4.64 -4.70 14.02
N ARG A 71 -4.31 -5.34 12.89
CA ARG A 71 -5.28 -5.66 11.83
C ARG A 71 -5.87 -7.06 12.07
N THR A 72 -7.17 -7.18 11.81
CA THR A 72 -7.83 -8.48 11.84
C THR A 72 -7.46 -9.27 10.58
N LEU A 73 -7.59 -10.59 10.64
CA LEU A 73 -7.37 -11.45 9.48
C LEU A 73 -8.26 -11.05 8.29
N ASN A 74 -9.49 -10.60 8.54
CA ASN A 74 -10.39 -10.14 7.50
C ASN A 74 -9.93 -8.83 6.85
N GLU A 75 -9.38 -7.89 7.63
CA GLU A 75 -8.78 -6.66 7.12
C GLU A 75 -7.52 -6.96 6.27
N LEU A 76 -6.70 -7.93 6.69
CA LEU A 76 -5.55 -8.39 5.90
C LEU A 76 -6.00 -8.99 4.57
N LEU A 77 -7.07 -9.80 4.58
CA LEU A 77 -7.65 -10.36 3.37
C LEU A 77 -8.25 -9.28 2.46
N ASP A 78 -8.84 -8.22 3.01
CA ASP A 78 -9.35 -7.07 2.25
C ASP A 78 -8.20 -6.29 1.58
N GLU A 79 -7.07 -6.14 2.25
CA GLU A 79 -5.90 -5.49 1.67
C GLU A 79 -5.24 -6.32 0.55
N ILE A 80 -5.20 -7.64 0.71
CA ILE A 80 -4.64 -8.57 -0.27
C ILE A 80 -5.60 -8.77 -1.45
N CYS A 81 -6.87 -8.98 -1.13
CA CYS A 81 -7.96 -9.20 -2.07
C CYS A 81 -9.14 -8.26 -1.75
N PRO A 82 -9.08 -7.00 -2.20
CA PRO A 82 -10.16 -6.05 -1.98
C PRO A 82 -11.46 -6.60 -2.58
N PRO A 83 -12.60 -6.48 -1.87
CA PRO A 83 -13.89 -6.88 -2.38
C PRO A 83 -14.14 -6.07 -3.63
N THR A 84 -14.30 -6.75 -4.77
CA THR A 84 -14.46 -6.12 -6.07
C THR A 84 -15.62 -5.10 -6.06
N ARG A 85 -15.32 -3.82 -5.90
CA ARG A 85 -15.95 -2.77 -6.69
C ARG A 85 -15.11 -2.61 -7.96
N PRO A 86 -15.73 -2.32 -9.12
CA PRO A 86 -15.00 -2.26 -10.38
C PRO A 86 -13.88 -1.21 -10.29
N GLU A 87 -12.67 -1.68 -10.53
CA GLU A 87 -11.47 -0.94 -10.96
C GLU A 87 -11.16 0.39 -10.26
N TYR A 88 -10.29 0.34 -9.25
CA TYR A 88 -9.24 1.34 -9.12
C TYR A 88 -7.90 0.61 -8.95
N PRO A 89 -6.90 0.83 -9.82
CA PRO A 89 -5.60 0.21 -9.68
C PRO A 89 -4.93 0.77 -8.43
N THR A 90 -4.51 -0.13 -7.53
CA THR A 90 -3.55 0.17 -6.48
C THR A 90 -2.24 0.61 -7.11
N ARG A 91 -1.93 1.90 -6.99
CA ARG A 91 -0.56 2.36 -6.90
C ARG A 91 -0.47 3.25 -5.66
N PRO A 92 0.35 2.92 -4.65
CA PRO A 92 0.88 3.99 -3.84
C PRO A 92 1.79 4.79 -4.79
N GLU A 93 1.24 5.83 -5.40
CA GLU A 93 2.09 6.90 -5.90
C GLU A 93 2.84 7.41 -4.67
N TYR A 94 4.12 7.05 -4.60
CA TYR A 94 5.11 7.75 -3.80
C TYR A 94 4.77 9.24 -3.81
N PRO A 95 4.88 9.96 -2.67
CA PRO A 95 4.78 11.40 -2.73
C PRO A 95 5.91 11.85 -3.66
N THR A 96 5.56 12.22 -4.89
CA THR A 96 6.46 12.91 -5.80
C THR A 96 6.88 14.13 -5.01
N ARG A 97 8.10 14.08 -4.45
CA ARG A 97 8.75 15.24 -3.88
C ARG A 97 8.52 16.35 -4.90
N ALA A 98 7.87 17.42 -4.48
CA ALA A 98 7.84 18.67 -5.22
C ALA A 98 9.28 19.21 -5.25
N ASP A 99 10.13 18.58 -6.04
CA ASP A 99 11.48 19.03 -6.33
C ASP A 99 11.38 19.94 -7.56
N HIS A 100 11.01 21.19 -7.30
CA HIS A 100 11.44 22.34 -8.09
C HIS A 100 11.06 23.64 -7.37
N PRO A 101 11.91 24.20 -6.51
CA PRO A 101 12.05 25.64 -6.48
C PRO A 101 12.81 25.98 -7.76
N GLY A 102 12.08 26.14 -8.87
CA GLY A 102 12.66 26.70 -10.09
C GLY A 102 13.23 28.07 -9.76
N ARG A 103 14.57 28.12 -9.66
CA ARG A 103 15.37 29.33 -9.44
C ARG A 103 14.84 30.48 -10.30
N ALA A 104 14.25 31.48 -9.67
CA ALA A 104 14.24 32.83 -10.22
C ALA A 104 15.60 33.47 -9.87
N ASP A 105 16.65 33.07 -10.58
CA ASP A 105 17.96 33.70 -10.51
C ASP A 105 18.30 34.24 -11.90
N HIS A 106 17.99 35.51 -12.15
CA HIS A 106 19.08 36.43 -12.45
C HIS A 106 18.66 37.91 -12.28
N PRO A 107 19.58 38.75 -11.77
CA PRO A 107 19.34 40.14 -11.46
C PRO A 107 19.53 41.02 -12.72
N GLY A 108 18.65 42.00 -12.90
CA GLY A 108 18.78 43.02 -13.94
C GLY A 108 18.61 44.42 -13.37
N ARG A 109 19.65 44.95 -12.72
CA ARG A 109 19.87 46.39 -12.51
C ARG A 109 21.33 46.67 -12.85
N PRO A 110 21.74 47.91 -13.18
CA PRO A 110 21.00 49.14 -13.51
C PRO A 110 21.27 49.53 -15.00
N GLU A 111 20.77 50.63 -15.58
CA GLU A 111 21.44 51.93 -15.62
C GLU A 111 20.51 53.01 -16.24
N HIS A 112 20.39 54.14 -15.53
CA HIS A 112 20.00 55.47 -16.04
C HIS A 112 21.13 55.98 -16.97
N PRO A 113 20.95 56.88 -17.97
CA PRO A 113 20.33 58.19 -17.76
C PRO A 113 19.60 58.81 -18.99
N GLY A 114 18.81 59.88 -18.79
CA GLY A 114 18.41 60.75 -19.90
C GLY A 114 17.22 61.68 -19.63
N ARG A 115 17.43 62.79 -18.91
CA ARG A 115 16.75 64.06 -19.23
C ARG A 115 17.21 64.52 -20.63
N PRO A 116 16.54 65.45 -21.35
CA PRO A 116 15.51 66.42 -20.97
C PRO A 116 14.24 66.25 -21.86
N GLU A 117 13.15 67.01 -21.82
CA GLU A 117 12.99 68.40 -22.28
C GLU A 117 11.57 68.92 -21.97
N HIS A 118 11.50 70.19 -21.56
CA HIS A 118 10.31 71.04 -21.66
C HIS A 118 9.88 71.17 -23.14
N PRO A 119 8.58 71.30 -23.46
CA PRO A 119 8.04 72.63 -23.74
C PRO A 119 6.63 72.83 -23.12
N ALA A 120 6.39 73.92 -22.38
CA ALA A 120 5.89 75.20 -22.90
C ALA A 120 4.50 75.12 -23.57
N ARG A 121 3.43 75.25 -22.77
CA ARG A 121 2.44 76.32 -22.93
C ARG A 121 1.58 76.44 -21.67
#